data_AF-A0A7V9BER0-F1
#
_entry.id   AF-A0A7V9BER0-F1
#
_cell.length_a   1.000
_cell.length_b   1.000
_cell.length_c   1.000
_cell.angle_alpha   90.00
_cell.angle_beta   90.00
_cell.angle_gamma   90.00
#
_symmetry.space_group_name_H-M   'P 1'
#
loop_
_entity.id
_entity.type
_entity.pdbx_description
1 polymer ?
#
loop_
_entity_poly.entity_id
_entity_poly.type
_entity_poly.pdbx_seq_one_letter_code
_entity_poly.pdbx_strand_id
1 'polypeptide(L)'
;MPARAERPLRVTFCPVNTAGVPWASVQALRRREVDARLVVFERYKLHPEADWSLEIPRDSPLLGRQARQWAALARLLPRTDVFHFVFGLTLVPQSLQFPLLRAAGKKSVMHYLGSDIRGKTPDQLAYGRKADTQIVGSYDATRWVPEAEVIPPGIDLARIEPAPRSERARPLIVHAPSHRGRKGTEHVIAACAELDADLELVEGLHHADAFERYRAADIVVDQLNAGWYGLFAIEAMALGKPVVTFLHDEAVRRTEEAFGTRVPIVNATKETLRDRLRTLVSSADERRRIGAASRAYVEQVHDLERTTDHLLAVYARL
;
A
#
# COMPACT_ATOMS: atom_id res chain seq x y z
N MET A 1 -40.88 19.75 8.14
CA MET A 1 -39.68 20.29 7.48
C MET A 1 -39.07 19.15 6.68
N PRO A 2 -38.81 19.28 5.36
CA PRO A 2 -38.10 18.23 4.65
C PRO A 2 -36.69 18.13 5.24
N ALA A 3 -36.26 16.92 5.60
CA ALA A 3 -34.88 16.66 5.99
C ALA A 3 -33.98 17.16 4.85
N ARG A 4 -33.10 18.12 5.12
CA ARG A 4 -32.04 18.48 4.18
C ARG A 4 -31.25 17.19 3.94
N ALA A 5 -31.31 16.64 2.73
CA ALA A 5 -30.40 15.58 2.33
C ALA A 5 -28.99 16.08 2.63
N GLU A 6 -28.28 15.40 3.54
CA GLU A 6 -26.91 15.74 3.85
C GLU A 6 -26.11 15.60 2.56
N ARG A 7 -25.45 16.69 2.14
CA ARG A 7 -24.60 16.67 0.95
C ARG A 7 -23.51 15.62 1.17
N PRO A 8 -23.15 14.82 0.14
CA PRO A 8 -22.12 13.81 0.28
C PRO A 8 -20.80 14.45 0.74
N LEU A 9 -20.05 13.71 1.57
CA LEU A 9 -18.71 14.10 2.00
C LEU A 9 -17.81 14.28 0.76
N ARG A 10 -17.06 15.37 0.68
CA ARG A 10 -16.15 15.63 -0.46
C ARG A 10 -14.71 15.43 -0.04
N VAL A 11 -14.04 14.45 -0.63
CA VAL A 11 -12.66 14.08 -0.29
C VAL A 11 -11.75 14.27 -1.51
N THR A 12 -10.60 14.89 -1.32
CA THR A 12 -9.61 15.04 -2.40
C THR A 12 -8.28 14.42 -2.00
N PHE A 13 -7.92 13.35 -2.70
CA PHE A 13 -6.61 12.74 -2.63
C PHE A 13 -5.62 13.52 -3.50
N CYS A 14 -4.41 13.72 -3.00
CA CYS A 14 -3.34 14.40 -3.72
C CYS A 14 -1.95 14.09 -3.15
N PRO A 15 -0.85 14.39 -3.86
CA PRO A 15 -0.78 14.80 -5.26
C PRO A 15 -0.21 13.68 -6.15
N VAL A 16 -0.27 12.41 -5.74
CA VAL A 16 0.33 11.29 -6.47
C VAL A 16 -0.55 10.04 -6.41
N ASN A 17 -0.41 9.17 -7.41
CA ASN A 17 -1.07 7.85 -7.46
C ASN A 17 -0.06 6.70 -7.23
N THR A 18 0.70 6.78 -6.15
CA THR A 18 1.76 5.80 -5.88
C THR A 18 1.19 4.39 -5.74
N ALA A 19 1.67 3.49 -6.60
CA ALA A 19 1.26 2.08 -6.68
C ALA A 19 -0.26 1.86 -6.83
N GLY A 20 -0.99 2.86 -7.34
CA GLY A 20 -2.45 2.77 -7.52
C GLY A 20 -3.28 2.85 -6.23
N VAL A 21 -2.65 2.88 -5.04
CA VAL A 21 -3.34 2.86 -3.74
C VAL A 21 -4.32 4.03 -3.57
N PRO A 22 -3.94 5.30 -3.88
CA PRO A 22 -4.87 6.42 -3.79
C PRO A 22 -6.07 6.27 -4.72
N TRP A 23 -5.85 5.78 -5.94
CA TRP A 23 -6.94 5.57 -6.89
C TRP A 23 -7.91 4.48 -6.43
N ALA A 24 -7.40 3.34 -5.95
CA ALA A 24 -8.23 2.28 -5.38
C ALA A 24 -9.10 2.80 -4.23
N SER A 25 -8.52 3.60 -3.32
CA SER A 25 -9.23 4.22 -2.21
C SER A 25 -10.33 5.19 -2.70
N VAL A 26 -10.04 6.00 -3.73
CA VAL A 26 -11.05 6.90 -4.33
C VAL A 26 -12.21 6.12 -4.94
N GLN A 27 -11.95 5.03 -5.66
CA GLN A 27 -13.01 4.21 -6.23
C GLN A 27 -13.89 3.56 -5.16
N ALA A 28 -13.28 3.05 -4.08
CA ALA A 28 -14.02 2.46 -2.97
C ALA A 28 -14.86 3.48 -2.20
N LEU A 29 -14.32 4.68 -1.95
CA LEU A 29 -15.08 5.79 -1.35
C LEU A 29 -16.29 6.19 -2.20
N ARG A 30 -16.16 6.20 -3.54
CA ARG A 30 -17.30 6.46 -4.43
C ARG A 30 -18.40 5.41 -4.33
N ARG A 31 -18.04 4.14 -4.09
CA ARG A 31 -19.02 3.08 -3.79
C ARG A 31 -19.78 3.30 -2.47
N ARG A 32 -19.29 4.20 -1.61
CA ARG A 32 -19.93 4.66 -0.37
C ARG A 32 -20.56 6.06 -0.50
N GLU A 33 -20.86 6.47 -1.73
CA GLU A 33 -21.51 7.75 -2.05
C GLU A 33 -20.70 9.00 -1.62
N VAL A 34 -19.40 8.85 -1.38
CA VAL A 34 -18.49 9.98 -1.16
C VAL A 34 -18.13 10.62 -2.50
N ASP A 35 -18.18 11.95 -2.59
CA ASP A 35 -17.59 12.70 -3.70
C ASP A 35 -16.06 12.73 -3.52
N ALA A 36 -15.44 11.60 -3.83
CA ALA A 36 -14.00 11.42 -3.77
C ALA A 36 -13.36 11.67 -5.13
N ARG A 37 -12.18 12.30 -5.15
CA ARG A 37 -11.37 12.51 -6.35
C ARG A 37 -9.88 12.40 -6.09
N LEU A 38 -9.13 12.03 -7.12
CA LEU A 38 -7.67 12.01 -7.12
C LEU A 38 -7.12 13.11 -8.05
N VAL A 39 -6.34 14.01 -7.47
CA VAL A 39 -5.60 15.05 -8.18
C VAL A 39 -4.11 14.73 -8.10
N VAL A 40 -3.41 14.68 -9.22
CA VAL A 40 -1.98 14.35 -9.27
C VAL A 40 -1.15 15.45 -9.93
N PHE A 41 0.13 15.59 -9.54
CA PHE A 41 1.05 16.47 -10.25
C PHE A 41 1.23 16.03 -11.71
N GLU A 42 1.50 14.75 -11.91
CA GLU A 42 1.67 14.12 -13.23
C GLU A 42 1.10 12.69 -13.17
N ARG A 43 0.66 12.16 -14.31
CA ARG A 43 0.23 10.75 -14.42
C ARG A 43 1.46 9.84 -14.44
N TYR A 44 1.46 8.78 -13.64
CA TYR A 44 2.53 7.79 -13.68
C TYR A 44 2.36 6.86 -14.88
N LYS A 45 3.46 6.29 -15.38
CA LYS A 45 3.42 5.36 -16.52
C LYS A 45 2.61 4.08 -16.21
N LEU A 46 2.81 3.51 -15.03
CA LEU A 46 2.16 2.25 -14.62
C LEU A 46 0.78 2.46 -13.96
N HIS A 47 0.58 3.61 -13.31
CA HIS A 47 -0.66 3.98 -12.65
C HIS A 47 -1.09 5.39 -13.09
N PRO A 48 -1.56 5.54 -14.35
CA PRO A 48 -1.90 6.83 -14.92
C PRO A 48 -3.23 7.38 -14.37
N GLU A 49 -3.98 6.60 -13.60
CA GLU A 49 -5.32 6.94 -13.15
C GLU A 49 -5.32 8.18 -12.25
N ALA A 50 -6.19 9.13 -12.57
CA ALA A 50 -6.50 10.32 -11.80
C ALA A 50 -7.69 11.01 -12.45
N ASP A 51 -8.48 11.73 -11.65
CA ASP A 51 -9.54 12.59 -12.16
C ASP A 51 -8.95 13.88 -12.75
N TRP A 52 -7.84 14.35 -12.20
CA TRP A 52 -7.17 15.56 -12.66
C TRP A 52 -5.65 15.44 -12.52
N SER A 53 -4.92 15.70 -13.61
CA SER A 53 -3.48 15.95 -13.57
C SER A 53 -3.20 17.44 -13.71
N LEU A 54 -2.26 17.95 -12.91
CA LEU A 54 -1.79 19.34 -13.00
C LEU A 54 -0.76 19.55 -14.13
N GLU A 55 -0.37 18.47 -14.82
CA GLU A 55 0.63 18.46 -15.89
C GLU A 55 1.95 19.11 -15.45
N ILE A 56 2.39 18.80 -14.24
CA ILE A 56 3.64 19.29 -13.65
C ILE A 56 4.66 18.15 -13.66
N PRO A 57 5.35 17.91 -14.79
CA PRO A 57 6.43 16.94 -14.80
C PRO A 57 7.58 17.38 -13.89
N ARG A 58 8.40 16.42 -13.46
CA ARG A 58 9.47 16.63 -12.46
C ARG A 58 10.45 17.76 -12.80
N ASP A 59 10.68 18.02 -14.08
CA ASP A 59 11.57 19.04 -14.63
C ASP A 59 10.91 20.42 -14.81
N SER A 60 9.62 20.57 -14.48
CA SER A 60 8.91 21.85 -14.56
C SER A 60 9.59 22.95 -13.73
N PRO A 61 9.78 24.17 -14.28
CA PRO A 61 10.32 25.31 -13.54
C PRO A 61 9.51 25.61 -12.27
N LEU A 62 10.20 26.02 -11.20
CA LEU A 62 9.60 26.22 -9.88
C LEU A 62 8.42 27.21 -9.90
N LEU A 63 8.55 28.34 -10.60
CA LEU A 63 7.49 29.36 -10.67
C LEU A 63 6.23 28.82 -11.35
N GLY A 64 6.37 28.14 -12.50
CA GLY A 64 5.24 27.55 -13.22
C GLY A 64 4.56 26.44 -12.42
N ARG A 65 5.36 25.60 -11.75
CA ARG A 65 4.89 24.56 -10.83
C ARG A 65 4.06 25.15 -9.70
N GLN A 66 4.60 26.15 -8.99
CA GLN A 66 3.92 26.79 -7.88
C GLN A 66 2.64 27.50 -8.34
N ALA A 67 2.65 28.18 -9.49
CA ALA A 67 1.45 28.82 -10.02
C ALA A 67 0.30 27.81 -10.25
N ARG A 68 0.60 26.67 -10.88
CA ARG A 68 -0.39 25.60 -11.12
C ARG A 68 -0.86 24.96 -9.82
N GLN A 69 0.04 24.72 -8.88
CA GLN A 69 -0.28 24.19 -7.55
C GLN A 69 -1.19 25.11 -6.74
N TRP A 70 -0.89 26.41 -6.71
CA TRP A 70 -1.72 27.42 -6.04
C TRP A 70 -3.09 27.57 -6.71
N ALA A 71 -3.13 27.59 -8.04
CA ALA A 71 -4.39 27.59 -8.79
C ALA A 71 -5.22 26.33 -8.50
N ALA A 72 -4.58 25.17 -8.36
CA ALA A 72 -5.24 23.93 -7.97
C ALA A 72 -5.81 23.99 -6.56
N LEU A 73 -5.04 24.47 -5.58
CA LEU A 73 -5.53 24.67 -4.22
C LEU A 73 -6.75 25.60 -4.20
N ALA A 74 -6.69 26.75 -4.88
CA ALA A 74 -7.80 27.71 -4.95
C ALA A 74 -9.06 27.08 -5.58
N ARG A 75 -8.90 26.26 -6.62
CA ARG A 75 -10.03 25.55 -7.27
C ARG A 75 -10.62 24.46 -6.37
N LEU A 76 -9.80 23.77 -5.58
CA LEU A 76 -10.23 22.64 -4.75
C LEU A 76 -10.82 23.10 -3.41
N LEU A 77 -10.33 24.19 -2.82
CA LEU A 77 -10.75 24.69 -1.52
C LEU A 77 -12.29 24.75 -1.32
N PRO A 78 -13.10 25.32 -2.23
CA PRO A 78 -14.55 25.37 -2.06
C PRO A 78 -15.26 24.01 -2.32
N ARG A 79 -14.56 23.05 -2.93
CA ARG A 79 -15.10 21.77 -3.43
C ARG A 79 -14.67 20.56 -2.59
N THR A 80 -13.92 20.77 -1.53
CA THR A 80 -13.35 19.70 -0.70
C THR A 80 -13.67 19.98 0.76
N ASP A 81 -14.05 18.95 1.50
CA ASP A 81 -14.22 18.98 2.95
C ASP A 81 -12.98 18.39 3.64
N VAL A 82 -12.45 17.27 3.11
CA VAL A 82 -11.21 16.62 3.57
C VAL A 82 -10.16 16.54 2.47
N PHE A 83 -8.97 17.10 2.72
CA PHE A 83 -7.79 16.90 1.88
C PHE A 83 -6.96 15.72 2.40
N HIS A 84 -6.80 14.70 1.58
CA HIS A 84 -6.00 13.52 1.88
C HIS A 84 -4.67 13.59 1.10
N PHE A 85 -3.62 13.97 1.78
CA PHE A 85 -2.27 14.05 1.21
C PHE A 85 -1.57 12.70 1.32
N VAL A 86 -0.89 12.28 0.25
CA VAL A 86 -0.22 10.99 0.16
C VAL A 86 1.27 11.19 -0.12
N PHE A 87 2.09 10.30 0.42
CA PHE A 87 3.52 10.20 0.13
C PHE A 87 4.38 11.36 0.68
N GLY A 88 3.92 12.01 1.75
CA GLY A 88 4.62 13.16 2.33
C GLY A 88 4.59 14.41 1.45
N LEU A 89 3.71 14.48 0.46
CA LEU A 89 3.62 15.58 -0.50
C LEU A 89 2.34 16.39 -0.29
N THR A 90 2.42 17.70 -0.50
CA THR A 90 1.29 18.64 -0.43
C THR A 90 1.15 19.40 -1.74
N LEU A 91 0.00 20.04 -1.99
CA LEU A 91 -0.18 20.83 -3.21
C LEU A 91 0.73 22.06 -3.20
N VAL A 92 0.76 22.80 -2.09
CA VAL A 92 1.62 23.98 -1.89
C VAL A 92 2.64 23.70 -0.78
N PRO A 93 3.62 24.58 -0.49
CA PRO A 93 4.63 24.31 0.54
C PRO A 93 3.99 23.89 1.87
N GLN A 94 4.51 22.83 2.49
CA GLN A 94 3.95 22.23 3.71
C GLN A 94 3.83 23.23 4.87
N SER A 95 4.69 24.25 4.92
CA SER A 95 4.62 25.36 5.88
C SER A 95 3.34 26.19 5.78
N LEU A 96 2.72 26.22 4.59
CA LEU A 96 1.51 27.00 4.29
C LEU A 96 0.28 26.11 4.12
N GLN A 97 0.43 24.89 3.59
CA GLN A 97 -0.69 24.01 3.25
C GLN A 97 -1.66 23.81 4.42
N PHE A 98 -1.19 23.29 5.55
CA PHE A 98 -2.07 22.93 6.68
C PHE A 98 -2.66 24.17 7.38
N PRO A 99 -1.90 25.25 7.65
CA PRO A 99 -2.48 26.49 8.17
C PRO A 99 -3.59 27.06 7.29
N LEU A 100 -3.43 27.04 5.96
CA LEU A 100 -4.46 27.53 5.03
C LEU A 100 -5.72 26.67 5.05
N LEU A 101 -5.57 25.34 5.11
CA LEU A 101 -6.71 24.43 5.22
C LEU A 101 -7.47 24.67 6.53
N ARG A 102 -6.76 24.79 7.66
CA ARG A 102 -7.36 25.09 8.96
C ARG A 102 -8.11 26.43 8.95
N ALA A 103 -7.49 27.48 8.41
CA ALA A 103 -8.12 28.81 8.30
C ALA A 103 -9.38 28.79 7.41
N ALA A 104 -9.42 27.90 6.41
CA ALA A 104 -10.57 27.70 5.53
C ALA A 104 -11.59 26.67 6.05
N GLY A 105 -11.45 26.20 7.30
CA GLY A 105 -12.34 25.22 7.91
C GLY A 105 -12.29 23.84 7.24
N LYS A 106 -11.16 23.46 6.63
CA LYS A 106 -10.95 22.19 5.93
C LYS A 106 -10.16 21.23 6.80
N LYS A 107 -10.49 19.94 6.68
CA LYS A 107 -9.77 18.86 7.35
C LYS A 107 -8.65 18.31 6.48
N SER A 108 -7.63 17.76 7.10
CA SER A 108 -6.41 17.32 6.44
C SER A 108 -5.88 16.01 7.01
N VAL A 109 -5.49 15.11 6.12
CA VAL A 109 -4.85 13.83 6.42
C VAL A 109 -3.49 13.78 5.74
N MET A 110 -2.47 13.31 6.45
CA MET A 110 -1.17 12.96 5.85
C MET A 110 -0.94 11.45 5.91
N HIS A 111 -1.00 10.79 4.75
CA HIS A 111 -0.89 9.34 4.61
C HIS A 111 0.46 8.95 3.98
N TYR A 112 1.25 8.21 4.75
CA TYR A 112 2.56 7.74 4.34
C TYR A 112 2.54 6.30 3.82
N LEU A 113 3.30 6.02 2.77
CA LEU A 113 3.37 4.70 2.12
C LEU A 113 4.68 3.94 2.41
N GLY A 114 5.52 4.49 3.29
CA GLY A 114 6.72 3.85 3.81
C GLY A 114 8.01 4.44 3.23
N SER A 115 8.21 4.46 1.91
CA SER A 115 9.48 4.96 1.34
C SER A 115 9.68 6.47 1.54
N ASP A 116 8.60 7.19 1.75
CA ASP A 116 8.54 8.60 2.06
C ASP A 116 8.86 8.92 3.53
N ILE A 117 8.92 7.91 4.41
CA ILE A 117 9.27 8.08 5.84
C ILE A 117 10.51 7.28 6.25
N ARG A 118 10.82 6.17 5.57
CA ARG A 118 11.98 5.32 5.88
C ARG A 118 13.29 6.10 5.80
N GLY A 119 14.08 6.00 6.88
CA GLY A 119 15.38 6.68 7.01
C GLY A 119 15.28 8.17 7.36
N LYS A 120 14.09 8.71 7.61
CA LYS A 120 13.91 10.10 8.06
C LYS A 120 13.90 10.22 9.58
N THR A 121 14.38 11.35 10.07
CA THR A 121 14.30 11.73 11.48
C THR A 121 12.90 12.27 11.83
N PRO A 122 12.52 12.29 13.13
CA PRO A 122 11.28 12.94 13.56
C PRO A 122 11.14 14.39 13.09
N ASP A 123 12.23 15.18 13.08
CA ASP A 123 12.21 16.57 12.63
C ASP A 123 11.89 16.70 11.14
N GLN A 124 12.44 15.80 10.32
CA GLN A 124 12.15 15.74 8.89
C GLN A 124 10.68 15.37 8.60
N LEU A 125 9.98 14.77 9.57
CA LEU A 125 8.57 14.40 9.49
C LEU A 125 7.64 15.31 10.30
N ALA A 126 8.17 16.30 11.02
CA ALA A 126 7.40 17.16 11.91
C ALA A 126 6.31 17.96 11.19
N TYR A 127 6.45 18.19 9.89
CA TYR A 127 5.42 18.84 9.06
C TYR A 127 4.10 18.07 9.08
N GLY A 128 4.14 16.74 9.16
CA GLY A 128 2.95 15.89 9.13
C GLY A 128 2.05 16.09 10.34
N ARG A 129 2.63 16.45 11.50
CA ARG A 129 1.90 16.76 12.73
C ARG A 129 1.02 18.01 12.63
N LYS A 130 1.17 18.79 11.55
CA LYS A 130 0.31 19.96 11.28
C LYS A 130 -1.02 19.57 10.62
N ALA A 131 -1.10 18.36 10.04
CA ALA A 131 -2.36 17.78 9.57
C ALA A 131 -3.27 17.44 10.76
N ASP A 132 -4.56 17.29 10.53
CA ASP A 132 -5.51 16.91 11.58
C ASP A 132 -5.34 15.44 11.99
N THR A 133 -4.84 14.59 11.08
CA THR A 133 -4.41 13.22 11.40
C THR A 133 -3.33 12.71 10.43
N GLN A 134 -2.64 11.65 10.83
CA GLN A 134 -1.62 10.96 10.04
C GLN A 134 -1.98 9.48 9.92
N ILE A 135 -1.71 8.89 8.75
CA ILE A 135 -1.98 7.48 8.46
C ILE A 135 -0.71 6.78 7.99
N VAL A 136 -0.50 5.55 8.45
CA VAL A 136 0.52 4.63 7.93
C VAL A 136 -0.09 3.26 7.59
N GLY A 137 0.52 2.57 6.63
CA GLY A 137 0.02 1.27 6.15
C GLY A 137 0.35 0.03 7.00
N SER A 138 1.07 0.17 8.12
CA SER A 138 1.48 -0.96 8.95
C SER A 138 1.95 -0.53 10.34
N TYR A 139 1.91 -1.47 11.29
CA TYR A 139 2.54 -1.27 12.61
C TYR A 139 4.07 -1.18 12.54
N ASP A 140 4.70 -1.72 11.49
CA ASP A 140 6.13 -1.50 11.25
C ASP A 140 6.45 -0.03 10.94
N ALA A 141 5.56 0.64 10.19
CA ALA A 141 5.71 2.03 9.79
C ALA A 141 5.54 3.02 10.97
N THR A 142 4.93 2.61 12.08
CA THR A 142 4.78 3.48 13.25
C THR A 142 6.12 3.79 13.92
N ARG A 143 7.20 3.05 13.60
CA ARG A 143 8.57 3.38 14.05
C ARG A 143 9.02 4.78 13.63
N TRP A 144 8.50 5.28 12.50
CA TRP A 144 8.76 6.65 12.02
C TRP A 144 7.68 7.64 12.43
N VAL A 145 6.43 7.20 12.54
CA VAL A 145 5.29 8.05 12.89
C VAL A 145 4.44 7.35 13.98
N PRO A 146 4.85 7.41 15.26
CA PRO A 146 4.22 6.62 16.33
C PRO A 146 2.75 6.95 16.60
N GLU A 147 2.36 8.20 16.34
CA GLU A 147 1.02 8.73 16.59
C GLU A 147 0.05 8.52 15.40
N ALA A 148 0.52 7.90 14.31
CA ALA A 148 -0.32 7.68 13.13
C ALA A 148 -1.36 6.58 13.36
N GLU A 149 -2.55 6.79 12.78
CA GLU A 149 -3.54 5.73 12.58
C GLU A 149 -2.96 4.67 11.64
N VAL A 150 -3.19 3.39 11.95
CA VAL A 150 -2.75 2.28 11.10
C VAL A 150 -3.92 1.82 10.23
N ILE A 151 -3.86 2.16 8.93
CA ILE A 151 -4.82 1.66 7.94
C ILE A 151 -4.02 0.90 6.88
N PRO A 152 -4.05 -0.45 6.90
CA PRO A 152 -3.36 -1.25 5.91
C PRO A 152 -3.81 -0.91 4.48
N PRO A 153 -2.93 -1.06 3.47
CA PRO A 153 -3.34 -0.90 2.09
C PRO A 153 -4.36 -1.99 1.72
N GLY A 154 -5.47 -1.58 1.11
CA GLY A 154 -6.52 -2.47 0.63
C GLY A 154 -6.36 -2.82 -0.85
N ILE A 155 -6.80 -4.02 -1.22
CA ILE A 155 -6.92 -4.48 -2.62
C ILE A 155 -8.36 -4.93 -2.92
N ASP A 156 -8.78 -4.78 -4.17
CA ASP A 156 -10.13 -5.11 -4.61
C ASP A 156 -10.28 -6.63 -4.81
N LEU A 157 -10.69 -7.32 -3.74
CA LEU A 157 -10.77 -8.78 -3.71
C LEU A 157 -11.87 -9.35 -4.61
N ALA A 158 -12.88 -8.55 -4.96
CA ALA A 158 -13.92 -8.97 -5.90
C ALA A 158 -13.34 -9.28 -7.30
N ARG A 159 -12.13 -8.78 -7.59
CA ARG A 159 -11.41 -8.99 -8.85
C ARG A 159 -10.38 -10.12 -8.80
N ILE A 160 -10.23 -10.77 -7.65
CA ILE A 160 -9.17 -11.77 -7.42
C ILE A 160 -9.77 -13.10 -6.97
N GLU A 161 -9.88 -14.00 -7.92
CA GLU A 161 -10.14 -15.40 -7.64
C GLU A 161 -8.87 -16.09 -7.10
N PRO A 162 -8.95 -16.88 -6.01
CA PRO A 162 -7.84 -17.72 -5.55
C PRO A 162 -7.32 -18.59 -6.69
N ALA A 163 -6.00 -18.76 -6.75
CA ALA A 163 -5.41 -19.61 -7.77
C ALA A 163 -5.77 -21.08 -7.53
N PRO A 164 -5.96 -21.88 -8.60
CA PRO A 164 -6.18 -23.31 -8.45
C PRO A 164 -4.95 -23.98 -7.85
N ARG A 165 -5.16 -25.20 -7.35
CA ARG A 165 -4.10 -26.04 -6.82
C ARG A 165 -3.13 -26.41 -7.93
N SER A 166 -1.86 -26.41 -7.59
CA SER A 166 -0.79 -26.87 -8.46
C SER A 166 -0.38 -28.27 -8.03
N GLU A 167 -0.33 -29.17 -9.01
CA GLU A 167 0.11 -30.57 -8.86
C GLU A 167 1.53 -30.75 -9.40
N ARG A 168 2.32 -29.66 -9.49
CA ARG A 168 3.70 -29.72 -10.01
C ARG A 168 4.59 -30.55 -9.09
N ALA A 169 5.39 -31.41 -9.71
CA ALA A 169 6.43 -32.17 -9.02
C ALA A 169 7.49 -31.24 -8.40
N ARG A 170 7.94 -30.24 -9.19
CA ARG A 170 8.85 -29.17 -8.74
C ARG A 170 8.05 -27.88 -8.51
N PRO A 171 7.97 -27.37 -7.28
CA PRO A 171 7.23 -26.13 -7.00
C PRO A 171 7.88 -24.92 -7.69
N LEU A 172 7.05 -24.02 -8.22
CA LEU A 172 7.49 -22.74 -8.76
C LEU A 172 7.57 -21.68 -7.65
N ILE A 173 8.78 -21.16 -7.40
CA ILE A 173 9.05 -20.02 -6.54
C ILE A 173 9.05 -18.76 -7.40
N VAL A 174 8.24 -17.76 -7.03
CA VAL A 174 8.20 -16.46 -7.72
C VAL A 174 8.74 -15.36 -6.83
N HIS A 175 9.61 -14.52 -7.40
CA HIS A 175 10.12 -13.30 -6.79
C HIS A 175 10.00 -12.13 -7.78
N ALA A 176 9.39 -11.02 -7.37
CA ALA A 176 9.11 -9.88 -8.24
C ALA A 176 9.78 -8.58 -7.73
N PRO A 177 11.09 -8.38 -7.94
CA PRO A 177 11.79 -7.23 -7.41
C PRO A 177 11.61 -5.98 -8.27
N SER A 178 11.02 -4.93 -7.72
CA SER A 178 11.08 -3.59 -8.35
C SER A 178 12.48 -2.96 -8.28
N HIS A 179 13.29 -3.40 -7.29
CA HIS A 179 14.68 -3.03 -7.16
C HIS A 179 15.43 -4.13 -6.42
N ARG A 180 16.29 -4.85 -7.13
CA ARG A 180 16.95 -6.07 -6.65
C ARG A 180 17.66 -5.91 -5.30
N GLY A 181 18.44 -4.86 -5.13
CA GLY A 181 19.18 -4.61 -3.88
C GLY A 181 18.27 -4.33 -2.67
N ARG A 182 17.16 -3.63 -2.87
CA ARG A 182 16.17 -3.34 -1.80
C ARG A 182 15.34 -4.56 -1.46
N LYS A 183 15.11 -5.45 -2.43
CA LYS A 183 14.31 -6.67 -2.26
C LYS A 183 15.14 -7.84 -1.74
N GLY A 184 16.46 -7.80 -1.90
CA GLY A 184 17.38 -8.86 -1.46
C GLY A 184 17.49 -10.01 -2.46
N THR A 185 17.31 -9.73 -3.76
CA THR A 185 17.15 -10.73 -4.82
C THR A 185 18.29 -11.74 -4.89
N GLU A 186 19.54 -11.33 -4.70
CA GLU A 186 20.69 -12.25 -4.73
C GLU A 186 20.61 -13.33 -3.64
N HIS A 187 20.06 -13.00 -2.46
CA HIS A 187 19.84 -13.99 -1.41
C HIS A 187 18.72 -14.97 -1.78
N VAL A 188 17.71 -14.53 -2.53
CA VAL A 188 16.63 -15.39 -3.03
C VAL A 188 17.17 -16.37 -4.06
N ILE A 189 17.95 -15.88 -5.03
CA ILE A 189 18.59 -16.71 -6.07
C ILE A 189 19.48 -17.76 -5.41
N ALA A 190 20.36 -17.34 -4.50
CA ALA A 190 21.26 -18.26 -3.79
C ALA A 190 20.49 -19.32 -2.99
N ALA A 191 19.44 -18.93 -2.27
CA ALA A 191 18.63 -19.86 -1.50
C ALA A 191 17.89 -20.89 -2.37
N CYS A 192 17.45 -20.51 -3.57
CA CYS A 192 16.72 -21.41 -4.48
C CYS A 192 17.63 -22.35 -5.27
N ALA A 193 18.88 -21.97 -5.53
CA ALA A 193 19.83 -22.77 -6.31
C ALA A 193 20.13 -24.16 -5.72
N GLU A 194 19.95 -24.32 -4.40
CA GLU A 194 20.18 -25.56 -3.67
C GLU A 194 18.89 -26.38 -3.43
N LEU A 195 17.75 -25.98 -4.01
CA LEU A 195 16.45 -26.60 -3.78
C LEU A 195 15.92 -27.28 -5.04
N ASP A 196 15.14 -28.35 -4.86
CA ASP A 196 14.40 -29.00 -5.94
C ASP A 196 13.13 -28.22 -6.28
N ALA A 197 13.32 -27.01 -6.80
CA ALA A 197 12.28 -26.05 -7.14
C ALA A 197 12.71 -25.20 -8.34
N ASP A 198 11.73 -24.63 -9.03
CA ASP A 198 11.98 -23.70 -10.12
C ASP A 198 11.86 -22.27 -9.59
N LEU A 199 12.72 -21.36 -10.07
CA LEU A 199 12.69 -19.93 -9.69
C LEU A 199 12.35 -19.08 -10.90
N GLU A 200 11.32 -18.24 -10.79
CA GLU A 200 10.98 -17.21 -11.77
C GLU A 200 11.16 -15.81 -11.14
N LEU A 201 12.01 -15.01 -11.80
CA LEU A 201 12.16 -13.58 -11.50
C LEU A 201 11.23 -12.78 -12.40
N VAL A 202 10.29 -12.06 -11.80
CA VAL A 202 9.30 -11.26 -12.52
C VAL A 202 9.73 -9.79 -12.50
N GLU A 203 10.26 -9.30 -13.62
CA GLU A 203 10.81 -7.95 -13.74
C GLU A 203 10.35 -7.27 -15.04
N GLY A 204 10.18 -5.95 -14.99
CA GLY A 204 9.89 -5.14 -16.18
C GLY A 204 8.53 -5.35 -16.83
N LEU A 205 7.66 -6.19 -16.25
CA LEU A 205 6.33 -6.47 -16.76
C LEU A 205 5.30 -5.42 -16.33
N HIS A 206 4.24 -5.29 -17.12
CA HIS A 206 3.04 -4.59 -16.69
C HIS A 206 2.35 -5.37 -15.57
N HIS A 207 1.60 -4.67 -14.70
CA HIS A 207 1.02 -5.28 -13.51
C HIS A 207 0.12 -6.49 -13.82
N ALA A 208 -0.72 -6.40 -14.85
CA ALA A 208 -1.59 -7.52 -15.27
C ALA A 208 -0.79 -8.77 -15.65
N ASP A 209 0.30 -8.62 -16.41
CA ASP A 209 1.15 -9.75 -16.82
C ASP A 209 1.93 -10.32 -15.63
N ALA A 210 2.41 -9.44 -14.73
CA ALA A 210 3.07 -9.86 -13.51
C ALA A 210 2.12 -10.65 -12.60
N PHE A 211 0.87 -10.20 -12.47
CA PHE A 211 -0.16 -10.86 -11.66
C PHE A 211 -0.43 -12.30 -12.11
N GLU A 212 -0.42 -12.57 -13.42
CA GLU A 212 -0.56 -13.93 -13.94
C GLU A 212 0.64 -14.82 -13.61
N ARG A 213 1.86 -14.26 -13.52
CA ARG A 213 3.02 -14.99 -12.99
C ARG A 213 2.84 -15.31 -11.51
N TYR A 214 2.29 -14.37 -10.72
CA TYR A 214 2.00 -14.60 -9.31
C TYR A 214 0.95 -15.71 -9.13
N ARG A 215 -0.07 -15.73 -9.99
CA ARG A 215 -1.11 -16.77 -10.02
C ARG A 215 -0.52 -18.16 -10.28
N ALA A 216 0.50 -18.25 -11.14
CA ALA A 216 1.19 -19.50 -11.44
C ALA A 216 2.08 -20.01 -10.29
N ALA A 217 2.52 -19.14 -9.37
CA ALA A 217 3.44 -19.48 -8.29
C ALA A 217 2.91 -20.57 -7.36
N ASP A 218 3.80 -21.38 -6.80
CA ASP A 218 3.55 -22.28 -5.67
C ASP A 218 3.99 -21.67 -4.35
N ILE A 219 5.06 -20.87 -4.39
CA ILE A 219 5.62 -20.13 -3.26
C ILE A 219 6.00 -18.74 -3.75
N VAL A 220 5.77 -17.71 -2.94
CA VAL A 220 6.20 -16.35 -3.24
C VAL A 220 7.23 -15.88 -2.22
N VAL A 221 8.32 -15.30 -2.70
CA VAL A 221 9.31 -14.61 -1.85
C VAL A 221 9.22 -13.11 -2.11
N ASP A 222 8.83 -12.33 -1.10
CA ASP A 222 8.76 -10.86 -1.21
C ASP A 222 10.10 -10.21 -0.83
N GLN A 223 10.15 -9.35 0.19
CA GLN A 223 11.25 -8.43 0.42
C GLN A 223 11.97 -8.72 1.73
N LEU A 224 13.28 -8.95 1.64
CA LEU A 224 14.07 -9.38 2.80
C LEU A 224 14.69 -8.23 3.59
N ASN A 225 14.75 -7.02 3.03
CA ASN A 225 15.46 -5.88 3.65
C ASN A 225 14.55 -4.80 4.22
N ALA A 226 13.22 -4.94 4.12
CA ALA A 226 12.29 -3.88 4.52
C ALA A 226 11.70 -4.07 5.93
N GLY A 227 11.54 -5.32 6.37
CA GLY A 227 10.96 -5.65 7.68
C GLY A 227 9.44 -5.60 7.77
N TRP A 228 8.78 -5.36 6.65
CA TRP A 228 7.35 -5.53 6.47
C TRP A 228 7.05 -5.88 5.01
N TYR A 229 5.87 -6.41 4.71
CA TYR A 229 5.46 -6.82 3.37
C TYR A 229 4.72 -5.69 2.62
N GLY A 230 4.72 -5.74 1.28
CA GLY A 230 4.06 -4.77 0.41
C GLY A 230 2.89 -5.32 -0.40
N LEU A 231 2.41 -4.57 -1.40
CA LEU A 231 1.28 -4.97 -2.28
C LEU A 231 1.50 -6.31 -2.98
N PHE A 232 2.72 -6.57 -3.46
CA PHE A 232 3.06 -7.86 -4.10
C PHE A 232 2.75 -9.06 -3.19
N ALA A 233 3.12 -8.97 -1.90
CA ALA A 233 2.79 -10.02 -0.94
C ALA A 233 1.28 -10.10 -0.68
N ILE A 234 0.58 -8.97 -0.60
CA ILE A 234 -0.87 -8.92 -0.38
C ILE A 234 -1.61 -9.58 -1.55
N GLU A 235 -1.22 -9.28 -2.78
CA GLU A 235 -1.76 -9.88 -4.02
C GLU A 235 -1.49 -11.38 -4.09
N ALA A 236 -0.27 -11.81 -3.76
CA ALA A 236 0.07 -13.23 -3.69
C ALA A 236 -0.75 -13.96 -2.61
N MET A 237 -0.93 -13.34 -1.43
CA MET A 237 -1.79 -13.90 -0.38
C MET A 237 -3.26 -13.95 -0.82
N ALA A 238 -3.74 -12.96 -1.57
CA ALA A 238 -5.09 -12.94 -2.14
C ALA A 238 -5.31 -14.08 -3.14
N LEU A 239 -4.26 -14.47 -3.87
CA LEU A 239 -4.25 -15.66 -4.73
C LEU A 239 -4.15 -16.98 -3.94
N GLY A 240 -4.09 -16.92 -2.62
CA GLY A 240 -3.96 -18.09 -1.74
C GLY A 240 -2.55 -18.69 -1.76
N LYS A 241 -1.52 -17.87 -2.00
CA LYS A 241 -0.13 -18.35 -2.02
C LYS A 241 0.54 -18.21 -0.64
N PRO A 242 1.39 -19.18 -0.25
CA PRO A 242 2.29 -18.97 0.87
C PRO A 242 3.34 -17.91 0.50
N VAL A 243 3.50 -16.93 1.37
CA VAL A 243 4.48 -15.84 1.19
C VAL A 243 5.59 -15.98 2.23
N VAL A 244 6.83 -15.82 1.78
CA VAL A 244 8.04 -15.76 2.60
C VAL A 244 8.64 -14.36 2.52
N THR A 245 8.89 -13.72 3.66
CA THR A 245 9.47 -12.37 3.71
C THR A 245 10.09 -12.09 5.06
N PHE A 246 10.88 -11.02 5.20
CA PHE A 246 11.35 -10.57 6.50
C PHE A 246 10.33 -9.64 7.17
N LEU A 247 9.96 -9.95 8.42
CA LEU A 247 9.05 -9.18 9.28
C LEU A 247 9.71 -8.89 10.64
N HIS A 248 9.53 -7.68 11.15
CA HIS A 248 9.88 -7.38 12.54
C HIS A 248 8.84 -7.99 13.49
N ASP A 249 9.30 -8.74 14.50
CA ASP A 249 8.42 -9.46 15.43
C ASP A 249 7.44 -8.53 16.17
N GLU A 250 7.86 -7.32 16.51
CA GLU A 250 6.98 -6.35 17.17
C GLU A 250 5.84 -5.88 16.26
N ALA A 251 6.13 -5.63 14.98
CA ALA A 251 5.12 -5.25 14.01
C ALA A 251 4.11 -6.39 13.80
N VAL A 252 4.59 -7.65 13.78
CA VAL A 252 3.72 -8.83 13.73
C VAL A 252 2.80 -8.86 14.95
N ARG A 253 3.34 -8.86 16.17
CA ARG A 253 2.53 -8.93 17.40
C ARG A 253 1.45 -7.85 17.45
N ARG A 254 1.80 -6.59 17.16
CA ARG A 254 0.84 -5.48 17.16
C ARG A 254 -0.23 -5.62 16.09
N THR A 255 0.13 -6.15 14.92
CA THR A 255 -0.85 -6.44 13.85
C THR A 255 -1.80 -7.54 14.30
N GLU A 256 -1.29 -8.62 14.89
CA GLU A 256 -2.12 -9.73 15.34
C GLU A 256 -3.08 -9.33 16.46
N GLU A 257 -2.62 -8.52 17.40
CA GLU A 257 -3.44 -7.96 18.47
C GLU A 257 -4.53 -7.03 17.91
N ALA A 258 -4.15 -6.10 17.03
CA ALA A 258 -5.08 -5.09 16.51
C ALA A 258 -6.18 -5.66 15.62
N PHE A 259 -5.85 -6.68 14.81
CA PHE A 259 -6.81 -7.28 13.88
C PHE A 259 -7.41 -8.58 14.40
N GLY A 260 -6.97 -9.10 15.55
CA GLY A 260 -7.47 -10.34 16.13
C GLY A 260 -7.24 -11.56 15.24
N THR A 261 -6.17 -11.56 14.44
CA THR A 261 -5.82 -12.65 13.51
C THR A 261 -4.33 -12.88 13.47
N ARG A 262 -3.90 -14.12 13.19
CA ARG A 262 -2.48 -14.41 13.00
C ARG A 262 -2.00 -13.91 11.64
N VAL A 263 -0.75 -13.43 11.58
CA VAL A 263 -0.09 -13.11 10.30
C VAL A 263 0.42 -14.43 9.69
N PRO A 264 -0.11 -14.87 8.53
CA PRO A 264 0.19 -16.20 7.99
C PRO A 264 1.50 -16.27 7.19
N ILE A 265 2.26 -15.18 7.15
CA ILE A 265 3.48 -15.08 6.38
C ILE A 265 4.61 -15.85 7.07
N VAL A 266 5.37 -16.60 6.28
CA VAL A 266 6.57 -17.30 6.77
C VAL A 266 7.69 -16.28 6.94
N ASN A 267 7.93 -15.85 8.18
CA ASN A 267 9.01 -14.92 8.49
C ASN A 267 10.38 -15.54 8.23
N ALA A 268 11.21 -14.86 7.44
CA ALA A 268 12.54 -15.30 7.05
C ALA A 268 13.52 -14.12 6.98
N THR A 269 14.73 -14.34 7.49
CA THR A 269 15.91 -13.52 7.24
C THR A 269 16.69 -14.08 6.05
N LYS A 270 17.75 -13.40 5.61
CA LYS A 270 18.64 -13.88 4.54
C LYS A 270 19.29 -15.21 4.90
N GLU A 271 19.61 -15.39 6.18
CA GLU A 271 20.29 -16.57 6.74
C GLU A 271 19.33 -17.75 6.87
N THR A 272 18.06 -17.48 7.18
CA THR A 272 17.05 -18.53 7.42
C THR A 272 16.20 -18.85 6.19
N LEU A 273 16.28 -18.04 5.12
CA LEU A 273 15.46 -18.15 3.92
C LEU A 273 15.49 -19.55 3.31
N ARG A 274 16.68 -20.13 3.12
CA ARG A 274 16.84 -21.47 2.52
C ARG A 274 16.08 -22.52 3.31
N ASP A 275 16.19 -22.51 4.63
CA ASP A 275 15.54 -23.51 5.49
C ASP A 275 14.01 -23.36 5.50
N ARG A 276 13.53 -22.11 5.48
CA ARG A 276 12.10 -21.82 5.33
C ARG A 276 11.57 -22.30 3.98
N LEU A 277 12.28 -22.01 2.89
CA LEU A 277 11.91 -22.46 1.55
C LEU A 277 11.96 -23.99 1.41
N ARG A 278 12.99 -24.65 1.95
CA ARG A 278 13.11 -26.11 1.94
C ARG A 278 11.88 -26.80 2.54
N THR A 279 11.36 -26.27 3.65
CA THR A 279 10.13 -26.77 4.30
C THR A 279 8.92 -26.63 3.39
N LEU A 280 8.79 -25.49 2.71
CA LEU A 280 7.68 -25.26 1.79
C LEU A 280 7.81 -26.07 0.51
N VAL A 281 9.03 -26.28 -0.01
CA VAL A 281 9.28 -27.07 -1.22
C VAL A 281 8.92 -28.54 -0.99
N SER A 282 9.28 -29.10 0.17
CA SER A 282 9.05 -30.52 0.47
C SER A 282 7.61 -30.89 0.85
N SER A 283 6.73 -29.91 1.11
CA SER A 283 5.37 -30.18 1.61
C SER A 283 4.31 -29.37 0.88
N ALA A 284 3.58 -30.04 -0.02
CA ALA A 284 2.39 -29.46 -0.66
C ALA A 284 1.29 -29.15 0.37
N ASP A 285 1.14 -29.99 1.40
CA ASP A 285 0.19 -29.75 2.50
C ASP A 285 0.48 -28.46 3.25
N GLU A 286 1.75 -28.18 3.55
CA GLU A 286 2.13 -26.96 4.24
C GLU A 286 1.89 -25.73 3.37
N ARG A 287 2.21 -25.80 2.07
CA ARG A 287 1.87 -24.74 1.11
C ARG A 287 0.36 -24.49 1.07
N ARG A 288 -0.45 -25.55 1.06
CA ARG A 288 -1.92 -25.44 1.08
C ARG A 288 -2.44 -24.80 2.36
N ARG A 289 -1.95 -25.26 3.51
CA ARG A 289 -2.35 -24.76 4.83
C ARG A 289 -2.05 -23.27 4.96
N ILE A 290 -0.82 -22.86 4.62
CA ILE A 290 -0.40 -21.46 4.68
C ILE A 290 -1.13 -20.63 3.64
N GLY A 291 -1.26 -21.13 2.40
CA GLY A 291 -1.99 -20.44 1.34
C GLY A 291 -3.45 -20.14 1.69
N ALA A 292 -4.14 -21.09 2.32
CA ALA A 292 -5.50 -20.87 2.83
C ALA A 292 -5.53 -19.80 3.93
N ALA A 293 -4.57 -19.83 4.86
CA ALA A 293 -4.45 -18.82 5.91
C ALA A 293 -4.10 -17.42 5.34
N SER A 294 -3.24 -17.36 4.32
CA SER A 294 -2.92 -16.15 3.54
C SER A 294 -4.18 -15.50 2.96
N ARG A 295 -5.03 -16.30 2.31
CA ARG A 295 -6.28 -15.80 1.73
C ARG A 295 -7.20 -15.22 2.80
N ALA A 296 -7.45 -15.98 3.87
CA ALA A 296 -8.31 -15.55 4.97
C ALA A 296 -7.81 -14.25 5.65
N TYR A 297 -6.49 -14.15 5.85
CA TYR A 297 -5.87 -12.95 6.42
C TYR A 297 -6.08 -11.72 5.54
N VAL A 298 -5.91 -11.86 4.22
CA VAL A 298 -6.12 -10.74 3.28
C VAL A 298 -7.59 -10.30 3.24
N GLU A 299 -8.54 -11.25 3.23
CA GLU A 299 -9.98 -10.94 3.31
C GLU A 299 -10.36 -10.16 4.57
N GLN A 300 -9.63 -10.37 5.68
CA GLN A 300 -9.88 -9.68 6.94
C GLN A 300 -9.17 -8.32 7.03
N VAL A 301 -7.90 -8.24 6.63
CA VAL A 301 -7.01 -7.09 6.92
C VAL A 301 -6.83 -6.17 5.72
N HIS A 302 -6.89 -6.71 4.50
CA HIS A 302 -6.51 -6.03 3.27
C HIS A 302 -7.64 -5.95 2.24
N ASP A 303 -8.87 -6.30 2.61
CA ASP A 303 -10.04 -6.03 1.77
C ASP A 303 -10.22 -4.51 1.64
N LEU A 304 -10.22 -4.03 0.39
CA LEU A 304 -10.44 -2.62 0.07
C LEU A 304 -11.74 -2.08 0.66
N GLU A 305 -12.79 -2.88 0.74
CA GLU A 305 -14.07 -2.45 1.31
C GLU A 305 -13.94 -2.18 2.82
N ARG A 306 -13.30 -3.09 3.56
CA ARG A 306 -13.06 -2.93 5.02
C ARG A 306 -12.11 -1.78 5.34
N THR A 307 -11.03 -1.67 4.59
CA THR A 307 -10.04 -0.59 4.77
C THR A 307 -10.67 0.77 4.47
N THR A 308 -11.63 0.84 3.54
CA THR A 308 -12.42 2.04 3.26
C THR A 308 -13.33 2.40 4.42
N ASP A 309 -13.97 1.42 5.07
CA ASP A 309 -14.82 1.69 6.24
C ASP A 309 -14.00 2.26 7.41
N HIS A 310 -12.78 1.75 7.64
CA HIS A 310 -11.84 2.34 8.61
C HIS A 310 -11.46 3.77 8.25
N LEU A 311 -11.19 4.04 6.97
CA LEU A 311 -10.86 5.38 6.50
C LEU A 311 -12.02 6.37 6.68
N LEU A 312 -13.26 5.94 6.42
CA LEU A 312 -14.46 6.73 6.68
C LEU A 312 -14.63 7.02 8.18
N ALA A 313 -14.35 6.05 9.05
CA ALA A 313 -14.36 6.26 10.50
C ALA A 313 -13.32 7.31 10.92
N VAL A 314 -12.13 7.34 10.31
CA VAL A 314 -11.16 8.42 10.53
C VAL A 314 -11.73 9.76 10.10
N TYR A 315 -12.30 9.86 8.90
CA TYR A 315 -12.87 11.13 8.42
C TYR A 315 -14.01 11.65 9.28
N ALA A 316 -14.85 10.76 9.83
CA ALA A 316 -15.95 11.14 10.71
C ALA A 316 -15.48 11.75 12.05
N ARG A 317 -14.24 11.45 12.48
CA ARG A 317 -13.65 11.99 13.72
C ARG A 317 -12.95 13.34 13.53
N LEU A 318 -12.77 13.81 12.29
CA LEU A 318 -12.04 15.05 11.97
C LEU A 318 -12.92 16.29 12.16
#